data_AF-A0A3D4RN24-F1
#
_entry.id   AF-A0A3D4RN24-F1
#
_cell.length_a   1.000
_cell.length_b   1.000
_cell.length_c   1.000
_cell.angle_alpha   90.00
_cell.angle_beta   90.00
_cell.angle_gamma   90.00
#
_symmetry.space_group_name_H-M   'P 1'
#
loop_
_entity.id
_entity.type
_entity.pdbx_description
1 polymer ?
#
loop_
_entity_poly.entity_id
_entity_poly.type
_entity_poly.pdbx_seq_one_letter_code
_entity_poly.pdbx_strand_id
1 'polypeptide(L)'
;MIYRITFLSDEVENFKRVYEIDSEATFLDLHKAILASVGYPDNQMTSFFLCNEHWEKEQEITLVEMESSYEYDNMVMEDTKIGDLLTDAHQKLLYVFDPMFERSFFGELTSIKAGSLDKVVCTKSEGKAPKQLKTEDSQLTVAKDIDLDEDFYGDSQYDSDELDSEGYGDMNFDDSSLF
;
A
#
# COMPACT_ATOMS: atom_id res chain seq x y z
N MET A 1 5.01 5.71 27.41
CA MET A 1 5.25 7.12 27.01
C MET A 1 4.12 7.54 26.10
N ILE A 2 3.76 8.83 26.02
CA ILE A 2 2.69 9.28 25.11
C ILE A 2 3.33 9.89 23.86
N TYR A 3 3.02 9.30 22.72
CA TYR A 3 3.48 9.72 21.41
C TYR A 3 2.39 10.54 20.73
N ARG A 4 2.79 11.62 20.06
CA ARG A 4 1.90 12.45 19.27
C ARG A 4 2.27 12.33 17.79
N ILE A 5 1.43 11.64 17.03
CA ILE A 5 1.62 11.40 15.60
C ILE A 5 0.67 12.31 14.82
N THR A 6 1.21 13.09 13.90
CA THR A 6 0.42 13.95 13.01
C THR A 6 0.41 13.36 11.61
N PHE A 7 -0.78 13.14 11.06
CA PHE A 7 -0.98 12.71 9.68
C PHE A 7 -1.54 13.85 8.81
N LEU A 8 -1.00 13.95 7.61
CA LEU A 8 -1.40 14.87 6.55
C LEU A 8 -1.73 14.06 5.28
N SER A 9 -2.42 14.70 4.33
CA SER A 9 -2.72 14.11 3.02
C SER A 9 -2.28 15.11 1.95
N ASP A 10 -1.59 14.60 0.95
CA ASP A 10 -1.23 15.34 -0.26
C ASP A 10 -2.44 15.58 -1.18
N GLU A 11 -3.45 14.70 -1.12
CA GLU A 11 -4.70 14.84 -1.89
C GLU A 11 -5.63 15.94 -1.37
N VAL A 12 -5.51 16.33 -0.09
CA VAL A 12 -6.43 17.29 0.55
C VAL A 12 -5.65 18.28 1.41
N GLU A 13 -5.46 19.51 0.91
CA GLU A 13 -4.63 20.56 1.53
C GLU A 13 -4.94 20.85 3.01
N ASN A 14 -6.21 20.73 3.42
CA ASN A 14 -6.66 21.04 4.78
C ASN A 14 -6.84 19.80 5.67
N PHE A 15 -6.41 18.62 5.21
CA PHE A 15 -6.53 17.41 5.99
C PHE A 15 -5.42 17.32 7.03
N LYS A 16 -5.82 17.24 8.30
CA LYS A 16 -4.93 16.99 9.42
C LYS A 16 -5.59 16.10 10.45
N ARG A 17 -4.88 15.04 10.85
CA ARG A 17 -5.25 14.19 11.99
C ARG A 17 -4.09 14.17 12.96
N VAL A 18 -4.37 14.32 14.25
CA VAL A 18 -3.36 14.20 15.30
C VAL A 18 -3.83 13.15 16.29
N TYR A 19 -3.02 12.12 16.49
CA TYR A 19 -3.28 11.04 17.44
C TYR A 19 -2.31 11.13 18.61
N GLU A 20 -2.84 10.91 19.80
CA GLU A 20 -2.04 10.57 20.97
C GLU A 20 -2.21 9.09 21.26
N ILE A 21 -1.08 8.40 21.40
CA ILE A 21 -0.99 6.95 21.54
C ILE A 21 0.08 6.60 22.57
N ASP A 22 -0.13 5.53 23.33
CA ASP A 22 0.91 5.02 24.22
C ASP A 22 2.00 4.30 23.42
N SER A 23 3.26 4.40 23.85
CA SER A 23 4.37 3.65 23.27
C SER A 23 4.15 2.13 23.32
N GLU A 24 3.41 1.65 24.31
CA GLU A 24 3.07 0.22 24.45
C GLU A 24 1.89 -0.22 23.58
N ALA A 25 1.16 0.70 22.95
CA ALA A 25 0.07 0.37 22.05
C ALA A 25 0.61 -0.14 20.69
N THR A 26 -0.23 -0.86 19.95
CA THR A 26 0.18 -1.50 18.70
C THR A 26 -0.11 -0.62 17.49
N PHE A 27 0.52 -0.93 16.36
CA PHE A 27 0.16 -0.31 15.08
C PHE A 27 -1.30 -0.61 14.69
N LEU A 28 -1.85 -1.74 15.13
CA LEU A 28 -3.26 -2.08 14.92
C LEU A 28 -4.20 -1.12 15.67
N ASP A 29 -3.85 -0.69 16.88
CA ASP A 29 -4.62 0.29 17.61
C ASP A 29 -4.62 1.65 16.90
N LEU A 30 -3.48 2.05 16.33
CA LEU A 30 -3.36 3.25 15.52
C LEU A 30 -4.19 3.14 14.23
N HIS A 31 -4.12 2.01 13.52
CA HIS A 31 -4.93 1.71 12.33
C HIS A 31 -6.43 1.89 12.62
N LYS A 32 -6.93 1.24 13.68
CA LYS A 32 -8.35 1.36 14.10
C LYS A 32 -8.73 2.79 14.42
N ALA A 33 -7.86 3.54 15.10
CA ALA A 33 -8.10 4.95 15.41
C ALA A 33 -8.12 5.83 14.15
N ILE A 34 -7.26 5.56 13.17
CA ILE A 34 -7.26 6.24 11.89
C ILE A 34 -8.59 6.00 11.19
N LEU A 35 -8.96 4.73 10.95
CA LEU A 35 -10.20 4.36 10.27
C LEU A 35 -11.43 5.00 10.92
N ALA A 36 -11.52 4.94 12.26
CA ALA A 36 -12.61 5.55 13.01
C ALA A 36 -12.69 7.08 12.83
N SER A 37 -11.55 7.76 12.76
CA SER A 37 -11.51 9.23 12.61
C SER A 37 -11.81 9.72 11.18
N VAL A 38 -11.53 8.88 10.17
CA VAL A 38 -11.76 9.22 8.75
C VAL A 38 -13.03 8.61 8.19
N GLY A 39 -13.68 7.70 8.94
CA GLY A 39 -14.93 7.05 8.55
C GLY A 39 -14.75 5.98 7.48
N TYR A 40 -13.58 5.33 7.44
CA TYR A 40 -13.27 4.29 6.47
C TYR A 40 -13.71 2.91 6.97
N PRO A 41 -14.30 2.05 6.11
CA PRO A 41 -14.46 0.64 6.44
C PRO A 41 -13.11 -0.08 6.62
N ASP A 42 -13.11 -1.04 7.55
CA ASP A 42 -11.99 -1.94 7.82
C ASP A 42 -12.05 -3.15 6.89
N ASN A 43 -11.90 -2.92 5.59
CA ASN A 43 -12.02 -3.95 4.55
C ASN A 43 -10.94 -3.84 3.46
N GLN A 44 -9.94 -2.99 3.67
CA GLN A 44 -8.81 -2.82 2.76
C GLN A 44 -7.54 -3.37 3.41
N MET A 45 -6.63 -3.89 2.59
CA MET A 45 -5.29 -4.22 3.05
C MET A 45 -4.53 -2.90 3.21
N THR A 46 -4.28 -2.50 4.45
CA THR A 46 -3.50 -1.30 4.76
C THR A 46 -2.14 -1.70 5.30
N SER A 47 -1.15 -0.83 5.11
CA SER A 47 0.21 -1.01 5.63
C SER A 47 0.73 0.30 6.19
N PHE A 48 1.53 0.23 7.23
CA PHE A 48 2.40 1.33 7.63
C PHE A 48 3.80 1.12 7.03
N PHE A 49 4.46 2.20 6.70
CA PHE A 49 5.88 2.20 6.34
C PHE A 49 6.62 3.17 7.23
N LEU A 50 7.76 2.77 7.79
CA LEU A 50 8.74 3.75 8.27
C LEU A 50 9.49 4.31 7.09
N CYS A 51 9.81 5.60 7.16
CA CYS A 51 10.51 6.30 6.09
C CYS A 51 11.74 7.02 6.60
N ASN A 52 12.71 7.15 5.69
CA ASN A 52 13.86 8.02 5.88
C ASN A 52 13.49 9.51 5.73
N GLU A 53 14.49 10.40 5.85
CA GLU A 53 14.31 11.85 5.70
C GLU A 53 13.76 12.28 4.34
N HIS A 54 13.88 11.45 3.30
CA HIS A 54 13.41 11.69 1.95
C HIS A 54 12.04 11.06 1.63
N TRP A 55 11.33 10.52 2.64
CA TRP A 55 10.06 9.79 2.47
C TRP A 55 10.19 8.49 1.67
N GLU A 56 11.39 7.92 1.57
CA GLU A 56 11.58 6.59 0.97
C GLU A 56 11.20 5.52 1.99
N LYS A 57 10.46 4.50 1.54
CA LYS A 57 9.96 3.38 2.37
C LYS A 57 11.13 2.47 2.77
N GLU A 58 11.33 2.24 4.06
CA GLU A 58 12.40 1.37 4.58
C GLU A 58 11.86 0.09 5.20
N GLN A 59 10.92 0.22 6.14
CA GLN A 59 10.35 -0.91 6.86
C GLN A 59 8.83 -0.92 6.68
N GLU A 60 8.27 -2.05 6.25
CA GLU A 60 6.82 -2.25 6.16
C GLU A 60 6.26 -2.94 7.40
N ILE A 61 5.06 -2.54 7.81
CA ILE A 61 4.25 -3.17 8.86
C ILE A 61 2.85 -3.43 8.26
N THR A 62 2.53 -4.70 8.02
CA THR A 62 1.32 -5.13 7.31
C THR A 62 0.16 -5.38 8.26
N LEU A 63 -1.08 -5.17 7.80
CA LEU A 63 -2.29 -5.43 8.60
C LEU A 63 -2.44 -6.92 8.95
N VAL A 64 -2.08 -7.80 8.02
CA VAL A 64 -2.11 -9.26 8.16
C VAL A 64 -0.76 -9.83 7.80
N GLU A 65 -0.44 -11.00 8.34
CA GLU A 65 0.76 -11.75 7.97
C GLU A 65 0.74 -12.04 6.46
N MET A 66 1.75 -11.55 5.75
CA MET A 66 1.95 -11.87 4.34
C MET A 66 2.98 -12.98 4.23
N GLU A 67 2.77 -13.92 3.31
CA GLU A 67 3.78 -14.90 2.95
C GLU A 67 4.94 -14.18 2.27
N SER A 68 5.97 -13.85 3.03
CA SER A 68 7.24 -13.33 2.51
C SER A 68 8.31 -14.41 2.52
N SER A 69 9.32 -14.21 1.67
CA SER A 69 10.54 -15.02 1.70
C SER A 69 11.19 -14.93 3.08
N TYR A 70 11.77 -16.04 3.55
CA TYR A 70 12.46 -16.20 4.85
C TYR A 70 13.57 -15.17 5.15
N GLU A 71 13.87 -14.26 4.23
CA GLU A 71 14.89 -13.22 4.33
C GLU A 71 14.37 -11.91 4.95
N TYR A 72 13.05 -11.71 5.03
CA TYR A 72 12.46 -10.50 5.61
C TYR A 72 11.61 -10.83 6.84
N ASP A 73 11.84 -10.08 7.93
CA ASP A 73 10.99 -10.15 9.11
C ASP A 73 9.60 -9.58 8.77
N ASN A 74 8.58 -10.44 8.81
CA ASN A 74 7.18 -10.04 8.67
C ASN A 74 6.74 -9.28 9.91
N MET A 75 6.60 -7.97 9.79
CA MET A 75 6.05 -7.15 10.87
C MET A 75 4.54 -6.99 10.69
N VAL A 76 3.77 -7.55 11.62
CA VAL A 76 2.31 -7.45 11.62
C VAL A 76 1.88 -6.36 12.59
N MET A 77 0.87 -5.56 12.21
CA MET A 77 0.37 -4.45 13.01
C MET A 77 -0.14 -4.88 14.40
N GLU A 78 -0.65 -6.11 14.53
CA GLU A 78 -1.18 -6.67 15.78
C GLU A 78 -0.10 -6.90 16.83
N ASP A 79 1.09 -7.36 16.42
CA ASP A 79 2.18 -7.72 17.32
C ASP A 79 3.25 -6.63 17.46
N THR A 80 3.25 -5.65 16.56
CA THR A 80 4.25 -4.57 16.55
C THR A 80 3.79 -3.40 17.41
N LYS A 81 4.56 -3.06 18.45
CA LYS A 81 4.31 -1.86 19.26
C LYS A 81 4.86 -0.62 18.59
N ILE A 82 4.20 0.50 18.83
CA ILE A 82 4.61 1.81 18.33
C ILE A 82 6.01 2.17 18.85
N GLY A 83 6.28 1.94 20.14
CA GLY A 83 7.54 2.28 20.79
C GLY A 83 8.74 1.43 20.35
N ASP A 84 8.51 0.26 19.75
CA ASP A 84 9.59 -0.61 19.25
C ASP A 84 10.21 -0.04 17.96
N LEU A 85 9.42 0.71 17.18
CA LEU A 85 9.82 1.27 15.89
C LEU A 85 10.03 2.79 15.92
N LEU A 86 9.21 3.50 16.69
CA LEU A 86 9.29 4.95 16.84
C LEU A 86 10.04 5.28 18.15
N THR A 87 11.28 5.75 18.02
CA THR A 87 12.18 6.09 19.12
C THR A 87 12.43 7.58 19.24
N ASP A 88 12.36 8.33 18.14
CA ASP A 88 12.82 9.71 18.04
C ASP A 88 11.77 10.64 17.43
N ALA A 89 11.72 11.86 17.95
CA ALA A 89 10.90 12.90 17.35
C ALA A 89 11.32 13.16 15.90
N HIS A 90 10.36 13.54 15.06
CA HIS A 90 10.50 13.77 13.61
C HIS A 90 10.69 12.51 12.75
N GLN A 91 10.65 11.30 13.32
CA GLN A 91 10.53 10.10 12.50
C GLN A 91 9.28 10.13 11.63
N LYS A 92 9.46 9.74 10.38
CA LYS A 92 8.42 9.77 9.33
C LYS A 92 7.84 8.39 9.14
N LEU A 93 6.54 8.36 8.91
CA LEU A 93 5.81 7.14 8.59
C LEU A 93 4.76 7.41 7.52
N LEU A 94 4.52 6.45 6.64
CA LEU A 94 3.41 6.48 5.70
C LEU A 94 2.35 5.49 6.16
N TYR A 95 1.09 5.88 6.07
CA TYR A 95 -0.04 4.98 6.22
C TYR A 95 -0.72 4.82 4.86
N VAL A 96 -0.46 3.69 4.19
CA VAL A 96 -1.03 3.37 2.90
C VAL A 96 -2.42 2.77 3.12
N PHE A 97 -3.46 3.51 2.74
CA PHE A 97 -4.85 3.08 2.91
C PHE A 97 -5.46 2.47 1.64
N ASP A 98 -4.77 2.65 0.50
CA ASP A 98 -5.16 2.12 -0.80
C ASP A 98 -3.87 1.73 -1.55
N PRO A 99 -3.39 0.47 -1.39
CA PRO A 99 -2.17 0.00 -2.04
C PRO A 99 -2.26 -0.04 -3.56
N MET A 100 -3.46 -0.21 -4.12
CA MET A 100 -3.67 -0.31 -5.57
C MET A 100 -3.30 0.98 -6.29
N PHE A 101 -3.60 2.13 -5.67
CA PHE A 101 -3.27 3.45 -6.20
C PHE A 101 -2.16 4.15 -5.41
N GLU A 102 -1.46 3.40 -4.54
CA GLU A 102 -0.39 3.89 -3.66
C GLU A 102 -0.75 5.14 -2.83
N ARG A 103 -2.02 5.26 -2.41
CA ARG A 103 -2.49 6.45 -1.70
C ARG A 103 -2.23 6.30 -0.22
N SER A 104 -1.72 7.37 0.39
CA SER A 104 -1.25 7.32 1.76
C SER A 104 -1.46 8.62 2.53
N PHE A 105 -1.44 8.51 3.86
CA PHE A 105 -1.27 9.64 4.75
C PHE A 105 0.19 9.74 5.18
N PHE A 106 0.69 10.98 5.18
CA PHE A 106 2.04 11.34 5.58
C PHE A 106 2.05 11.63 7.08
N GLY A 107 2.63 10.71 7.85
CA GLY A 107 2.74 10.75 9.30
C GLY A 107 4.10 11.22 9.78
N GLU A 108 4.11 11.96 10.90
CA GLU A 108 5.33 12.35 11.61
C GLU A 108 5.13 12.22 13.13
N LEU A 109 6.12 11.66 13.82
CA LEU A 109 6.18 11.67 15.29
C LEU A 109 6.57 13.05 15.79
N THR A 110 5.58 13.91 16.01
CA THR A 110 5.81 15.32 16.36
C THR A 110 6.26 15.57 17.80
N SER A 111 5.96 14.66 18.73
CA SER A 111 6.31 14.85 20.15
C SER A 111 6.23 13.55 20.93
N ILE A 112 7.14 13.40 21.89
CA ILE A 112 7.16 12.32 22.88
C ILE A 112 7.07 12.97 24.26
N LYS A 113 6.17 12.47 25.11
CA LYS A 113 5.95 12.99 26.48
C LYS A 113 5.88 11.85 27.50
N ALA A 114 6.26 12.14 28.73
CA ALA A 114 6.05 11.23 29.84
C ALA A 114 4.56 11.12 30.17
N GLY A 115 4.08 9.90 30.41
CA GLY A 115 2.68 9.59 30.69
C GLY A 115 2.29 8.21 30.17
N SER A 116 1.03 7.86 30.43
CA SER A 116 0.40 6.66 29.89
C SER A 116 -1.01 6.97 29.38
N LEU A 117 -1.45 6.25 28.36
CA LEU A 117 -2.78 6.39 27.76
C LEU A 117 -3.40 5.01 27.54
N ASP A 118 -4.63 4.80 28.00
CA ASP A 118 -5.30 3.49 27.88
C ASP A 118 -5.76 3.17 26.45
N LYS A 119 -6.06 4.20 25.64
CA LYS A 119 -6.57 4.06 24.28
C LYS A 119 -6.06 5.19 23.41
N VAL A 120 -5.88 4.91 22.12
CA VAL A 120 -5.53 5.92 21.12
C VAL A 120 -6.63 6.98 21.03
N VAL A 121 -6.25 8.26 21.07
CA VAL A 121 -7.18 9.38 20.99
C VAL A 121 -6.82 10.27 19.81
N CYS A 122 -7.79 10.53 18.92
CA CYS A 122 -7.67 11.58 17.92
C CYS A 122 -7.91 12.93 18.60
N THR A 123 -6.83 13.67 18.89
CA THR A 123 -6.90 14.98 19.56
C THR A 123 -7.25 16.11 18.62
N LYS A 124 -7.03 15.92 17.31
CA LYS A 124 -7.30 16.94 16.29
C LYS A 124 -7.75 16.29 14.99
N SER A 125 -8.85 16.77 14.44
CA SER A 125 -9.44 16.32 13.18
C SER A 125 -9.90 17.52 12.36
N GLU A 126 -9.07 17.94 11.39
CA GLU A 126 -9.35 19.05 10.47
C GLU A 126 -9.44 18.55 9.03
N GLY A 127 -10.30 19.19 8.22
CA GLY A 127 -10.51 18.80 6.83
C GLY A 127 -11.28 17.48 6.68
N LYS A 128 -11.82 17.30 5.47
CA LYS A 128 -12.45 16.03 5.07
C LYS A 128 -11.36 15.06 4.66
N ALA A 129 -11.47 13.81 5.11
CA ALA A 129 -10.61 12.76 4.58
C ALA A 129 -10.86 12.56 3.08
N PRO A 130 -9.86 12.14 2.31
CA PRO A 130 -10.10 11.62 0.97
C PRO A 130 -11.09 10.44 1.01
N LYS A 131 -11.56 9.97 -0.15
CA LYS A 131 -12.36 8.74 -0.20
C LYS A 131 -11.40 7.54 -0.15
N GLN A 132 -11.70 6.52 0.65
CA GLN A 132 -10.85 5.33 0.74
C GLN A 132 -10.68 4.64 -0.62
N LEU A 133 -11.80 4.39 -1.31
CA LEU A 133 -11.80 3.82 -2.66
C LEU A 133 -12.18 4.89 -3.68
N LYS A 134 -11.41 4.98 -4.76
CA LYS A 134 -11.85 5.62 -6.00
C LYS A 134 -12.85 4.66 -6.65
N THR A 135 -14.14 4.90 -6.46
CA THR A 135 -15.19 4.12 -7.15
C THR A 135 -14.95 4.19 -8.66
N GLU A 136 -15.05 3.04 -9.33
CA GLU A 136 -14.80 2.83 -10.78
C GLU A 136 -15.62 3.75 -11.72
N ASP A 137 -16.58 4.52 -11.18
CA ASP A 137 -17.35 5.52 -11.91
C ASP A 137 -16.48 6.60 -12.58
N SER A 138 -15.26 6.86 -12.09
CA SER A 138 -14.34 7.81 -12.74
C SER A 138 -13.49 7.21 -13.87
N GLN A 139 -13.41 5.89 -14.00
CA GLN A 139 -12.70 5.24 -15.13
C GLN A 139 -13.57 5.16 -16.38
N LEU A 140 -14.91 5.13 -16.23
CA LEU A 140 -15.85 5.17 -17.36
C LEU A 140 -15.85 6.51 -18.11
N THR A 141 -15.38 7.60 -17.49
CA THR A 141 -15.23 8.90 -18.16
C THR A 141 -13.97 9.03 -19.00
N VAL A 142 -12.90 8.26 -18.72
CA VAL A 142 -11.69 8.28 -19.56
C VAL A 142 -11.80 7.28 -20.71
N ALA A 143 -12.55 6.19 -20.52
CA ALA A 143 -12.82 5.22 -21.59
C ALA A 143 -13.78 5.73 -22.69
N LYS A 144 -14.41 6.90 -22.51
CA LYS A 144 -15.29 7.50 -23.53
C LYS A 144 -14.57 8.43 -24.52
N ASP A 145 -13.31 8.77 -24.27
CA ASP A 145 -12.49 9.64 -25.15
C ASP A 145 -11.25 8.92 -25.71
N ILE A 146 -11.17 7.59 -25.54
CA ILE A 146 -10.25 6.75 -26.30
C ILE A 146 -11.13 6.03 -27.31
N ASP A 147 -11.15 6.55 -28.54
CA ASP A 147 -11.54 5.80 -29.73
C ASP A 147 -10.56 4.61 -29.82
N LEU A 148 -10.90 3.53 -29.13
CA LEU A 148 -10.20 2.26 -29.23
C LEU A 148 -10.58 1.70 -30.60
N ASP A 149 -9.86 2.12 -31.63
CA ASP A 149 -9.82 1.39 -32.90
C ASP A 149 -9.52 -0.08 -32.56
N GLU A 150 -10.41 -0.97 -32.99
CA GLU A 150 -10.40 -2.42 -32.76
C GLU A 150 -9.14 -3.12 -33.36
N ASP A 151 -8.18 -2.37 -33.89
CA ASP A 151 -6.96 -2.86 -34.55
C ASP A 151 -5.78 -3.15 -33.60
N PHE A 152 -5.89 -2.89 -32.29
CA PHE A 152 -4.77 -3.14 -31.36
C PHE A 152 -4.61 -4.62 -30.99
N TYR A 153 -5.70 -5.39 -30.99
CA TYR A 153 -5.61 -6.84 -30.97
C TYR A 153 -5.52 -7.29 -32.42
N GLY A 154 -4.30 -7.58 -32.88
CA GLY A 154 -4.01 -8.00 -34.25
C GLY A 154 -4.75 -9.28 -34.66
N ASP A 155 -6.05 -9.16 -34.87
CA ASP A 155 -6.89 -10.11 -35.58
C ASP A 155 -7.12 -9.52 -36.97
N SER A 156 -6.06 -9.59 -37.78
CA SER A 156 -6.12 -9.27 -39.19
C SER A 156 -5.21 -10.24 -39.92
N GLN A 157 -5.85 -11.37 -40.24
CA GLN A 157 -5.42 -12.38 -41.21
C GLN A 157 -4.29 -13.31 -40.74
N TYR A 158 -4.72 -14.47 -40.21
CA TYR A 158 -3.95 -15.69 -40.32
C TYR A 158 -3.74 -16.01 -41.82
N ASP A 159 -2.58 -15.65 -42.37
CA ASP A 159 -2.23 -15.98 -43.74
C ASP A 159 -1.65 -17.40 -43.78
N SER A 160 -2.46 -18.35 -44.25
CA SER A 160 -2.04 -19.76 -44.39
C SER A 160 -0.96 -19.96 -45.45
N ASP A 161 -0.65 -18.95 -46.27
CA ASP A 161 0.34 -19.03 -47.34
C ASP A 161 1.76 -18.62 -46.90
N GLU A 162 1.95 -18.05 -45.69
CA GLU A 162 3.29 -17.81 -45.09
C GLU A 162 3.86 -19.03 -44.35
N LEU A 163 3.11 -20.13 -44.27
CA LEU A 163 3.59 -21.38 -43.67
C LEU A 163 4.47 -22.13 -44.68
N ASP A 164 5.69 -21.64 -44.88
CA ASP A 164 6.67 -22.30 -45.75
C ASP A 164 6.98 -23.70 -45.21
N SER A 165 6.75 -24.70 -46.07
CA SER A 165 6.94 -26.12 -45.78
C SER A 165 8.41 -26.50 -45.55
N GLU A 166 9.35 -25.56 -45.70
CA GLU A 166 10.79 -25.77 -45.53
C GLU A 166 11.25 -25.78 -44.04
N GLY A 167 10.39 -25.37 -43.09
CA GLY A 167 10.72 -25.35 -41.66
C GLY A 167 10.64 -26.70 -40.93
N TYR A 168 10.13 -27.76 -41.58
CA TYR A 168 9.99 -29.11 -41.00
C TYR A 168 11.09 -30.09 -41.45
N GLY A 169 12.22 -29.59 -41.96
CA GLY A 169 13.29 -30.39 -42.56
C GLY A 169 14.35 -30.97 -41.62
N ASP A 170 14.44 -30.55 -40.35
CA ASP A 170 15.58 -30.91 -39.48
C ASP A 170 15.19 -31.42 -38.09
N MET A 171 14.34 -32.45 -38.06
CA MET A 171 14.30 -33.37 -36.91
C MET A 171 14.50 -34.80 -37.41
N ASN A 172 15.70 -35.09 -37.89
CA ASN A 172 16.13 -36.47 -38.08
C ASN A 172 16.39 -37.09 -36.70
N PHE A 173 15.38 -37.74 -36.13
CA PHE A 173 15.54 -38.67 -35.01
C PHE A 173 16.28 -39.91 -35.55
N ASP A 174 17.61 -39.91 -35.45
CA ASP A 174 18.41 -41.12 -35.64
C ASP A 174 18.21 -42.04 -34.41
N ASP A 175 17.17 -42.86 -34.51
CA ASP A 175 16.92 -44.03 -33.67
C ASP A 175 17.88 -45.16 -34.08
N SER A 176 19.12 -45.13 -33.60
CA SER A 176 20.02 -46.30 -33.72
C SER A 176 21.15 -46.33 -32.68
N SER A 177 20.83 -46.39 -31.38
CA SER A 177 21.81 -46.86 -30.38
C SER A 177 21.21 -47.44 -29.10
N LEU A 178 20.25 -48.36 -29.21
CA LEU A 178 19.92 -49.26 -28.09
C LEU A 178 19.60 -50.66 -28.60
N PHE A 179 20.66 -51.41 -28.94
CA PHE A 179 20.75 -52.85 -28.71
C PHE A 179 22.21 -53.24 -28.43
#